data_AF-N6TQR5-F1
#
_entry.id   AF-N6TQR5-F1
#
_cell.length_a   1.000
_cell.length_b   1.000
_cell.length_c   1.000
_cell.angle_alpha   90.00
_cell.angle_beta   90.00
_cell.angle_gamma   90.00
#
_symmetry.space_group_name_H-M   'P 1'
#
loop_
_entity.id
_entity.type
_entity.pdbx_description
1 polymer ?
#
loop_
_entity_poly.entity_id
_entity_poly.type
_entity_poly.pdbx_seq_one_letter_code
_entity_poly.pdbx_strand_id
1 'polypeptide(L)'
;RLHRTVRVWLIIYTGSLLIPIAYIIYQGWLSLVCFIPITGRLGSDKNPELYIGLITLLYTLLATSHLIILTALLRRSRWYYLALSTTFVVFFVLLFTPIGFPYSGDTNGPTPQRHWIAHTHRQFFDETANLTRNNSGILLLNMDRNSPNAVKAYVPQLKEPLSIEDDCNQYTFCAMPLTLGKAIKRIKYSSWIVASQPSFPANETLKFEVVSKDYVTSTRLKYFLRITGPDRLEFYFTPKTNATLLSVSLIDAVEPTKFTFKDRSVYVVLYQLGKGDARAKNIGAEDLSLFLGIHLPTKIQGTREESTRESVA
;
A
#
# COMPACT_ATOMS: atom_id res chain seq x y z
N ARG A 1 66.24 10.75 15.85
CA ARG A 1 65.22 11.03 16.91
C ARG A 1 63.93 11.63 16.34
N LEU A 2 63.97 12.74 15.59
CA LEU A 2 62.78 13.40 15.01
C LEU A 2 61.81 12.47 14.24
N HIS A 3 62.32 11.60 13.36
CA HIS A 3 61.47 10.68 12.59
C HIS A 3 60.66 9.70 13.45
N ARG A 4 61.17 9.29 14.61
CA ARG A 4 60.46 8.41 15.55
C ARG A 4 59.32 9.18 16.21
N THR A 5 59.57 10.43 16.60
CA THR A 5 58.59 11.34 17.19
C THR A 5 57.45 11.64 16.22
N VAL A 6 57.74 11.97 14.95
CA VAL A 6 56.72 12.23 13.91
C VAL A 6 55.82 11.01 13.66
N ARG A 7 56.39 9.80 13.61
CA ARG A 7 55.59 8.57 13.44
C ARG A 7 54.67 8.32 14.64
N VAL A 8 55.15 8.54 15.86
CA VAL A 8 54.34 8.39 17.08
C VAL A 8 53.18 9.39 17.09
N TRP A 9 53.42 10.67 16.77
CA TRP A 9 52.35 11.67 16.68
C TRP A 9 51.34 11.38 15.58
N LEU A 10 51.77 10.88 14.43
CA LEU A 10 50.89 10.50 13.33
C LEU A 10 50.00 9.29 13.71
N ILE A 11 50.54 8.31 14.45
CA ILE A 11 49.76 7.19 14.98
C ILE A 11 48.73 7.67 16.00
N ILE A 12 49.13 8.53 16.94
CA ILE A 12 48.21 9.09 17.95
C ILE A 12 47.09 9.89 17.27
N TYR A 13 47.45 10.73 16.29
CA TYR A 13 46.48 11.51 15.53
C TYR A 13 45.51 10.63 14.73
N THR A 14 46.03 9.62 14.02
CA THR A 14 45.19 8.66 13.27
C THR A 14 44.28 7.87 14.21
N GLY A 15 44.78 7.44 15.38
CA GLY A 15 43.97 6.78 16.40
C GLY A 15 42.86 7.67 16.94
N SER A 16 43.14 8.96 17.16
CA SER A 16 42.13 9.92 17.62
C SER A 16 41.03 10.17 16.58
N LEU A 17 41.33 10.06 15.28
CA LEU A 17 40.36 10.18 14.18
C LEU A 17 39.43 8.97 14.07
N LEU A 18 39.84 7.79 14.55
CA LEU A 18 38.98 6.61 14.52
C LEU A 18 37.75 6.76 15.41
N ILE A 19 37.85 7.51 16.51
CA ILE A 19 36.74 7.73 17.44
C ILE A 19 35.56 8.46 16.75
N PRO A 20 35.73 9.66 16.16
CA PRO A 20 34.64 10.34 15.47
C PRO A 20 34.16 9.58 14.23
N ILE A 21 35.05 8.90 13.49
CA ILE A 21 34.65 8.08 12.33
C ILE A 21 33.75 6.91 12.78
N ALA A 22 34.15 6.18 13.82
CA ALA A 22 33.36 5.08 14.36
C ALA A 22 32.00 5.56 14.88
N TYR A 23 31.96 6.73 15.52
CA TYR A 23 30.71 7.35 15.95
C TYR A 23 29.78 7.67 14.76
N ILE A 24 30.30 8.30 13.70
CA ILE A 24 29.51 8.63 12.50
C ILE A 24 28.99 7.36 11.80
N ILE A 25 29.85 6.33 11.66
CA ILE A 25 29.46 5.04 11.08
C ILE A 25 28.36 4.38 11.92
N TYR A 26 28.49 4.41 13.25
CA TYR A 26 27.46 3.86 14.15
C TYR A 26 26.12 4.61 14.03
N GLN A 27 26.15 5.94 13.93
CA GLN A 27 24.94 6.74 13.69
C GLN A 27 24.32 6.46 12.31
N GLY A 28 25.16 6.28 11.29
CA GLY A 28 24.72 5.86 9.96
C GLY A 28 24.04 4.49 10.00
N TRP A 29 24.62 3.53 10.72
CA TRP A 29 24.05 2.20 10.91
C TRP A 29 22.69 2.26 11.62
N LEU A 30 22.56 3.00 12.73
CA LEU A 30 21.29 3.20 13.42
C LEU A 30 20.23 3.81 12.51
N SER A 31 20.63 4.79 11.69
CA SER A 31 19.74 5.43 10.71
C SER A 31 19.25 4.42 9.68
N LEU A 32 20.14 3.59 9.12
CA LEU A 32 19.75 2.55 8.17
C LEU A 32 18.80 1.52 8.81
N VAL A 33 19.10 1.05 10.01
CA VAL A 33 18.22 0.13 10.76
C VAL A 33 16.82 0.72 10.97
N CYS A 34 16.71 2.02 11.18
CA CYS A 34 15.43 2.70 11.35
C CYS A 34 14.72 2.97 10.01
N PHE A 35 15.42 3.49 9.00
CA PHE A 35 14.82 3.96 7.75
C PHE A 35 14.51 2.84 6.75
N ILE A 36 15.26 1.74 6.73
CA ILE A 36 14.97 0.58 5.87
C ILE A 36 13.53 0.06 6.09
N PRO A 37 13.08 -0.26 7.33
CA PRO A 37 11.72 -0.76 7.53
C PRO A 37 10.64 0.32 7.31
N ILE A 38 10.95 1.61 7.51
CA ILE A 38 10.02 2.71 7.24
C ILE A 38 9.82 2.86 5.72
N THR A 39 10.91 2.89 4.96
CA THR A 39 10.88 3.05 3.50
C THR A 39 10.28 1.84 2.80
N GLY A 40 10.48 0.62 3.33
CA GLY A 40 9.81 -0.59 2.85
C GLY A 40 8.28 -0.57 2.97
N ARG A 41 7.68 0.39 3.72
CA ARG A 41 6.22 0.57 3.83
C ARG A 41 5.65 1.65 2.91
N LEU A 42 6.49 2.37 2.15
CA LEU A 42 6.07 3.48 1.29
C LEU A 42 5.24 3.02 0.07
N GLY A 43 5.30 1.74 -0.29
CA GLY A 43 4.55 1.17 -1.42
C GLY A 43 5.33 1.20 -2.73
N SER A 44 4.68 0.75 -3.80
CA SER A 44 5.25 0.60 -5.16
C SER A 44 5.43 1.92 -5.93
N ASP A 45 4.74 3.00 -5.52
CA ASP A 45 4.78 4.29 -6.22
C ASP A 45 6.11 5.05 -6.05
N LYS A 46 6.80 4.85 -4.92
CA LYS A 46 8.06 5.54 -4.59
C LYS A 46 9.24 4.58 -4.66
N ASN A 47 10.44 5.12 -4.88
CA ASN A 47 11.66 4.33 -4.91
C ASN A 47 12.41 4.44 -3.56
N PRO A 48 12.29 3.44 -2.65
CA PRO A 48 12.95 3.47 -1.35
C PRO A 48 14.48 3.52 -1.46
N GLU A 49 15.06 2.93 -2.52
CA GLU A 49 16.50 2.87 -2.76
C GLU A 49 17.13 4.27 -2.87
N LEU A 50 16.41 5.25 -3.42
CA LEU A 50 16.92 6.61 -3.54
C LEU A 50 17.07 7.29 -2.17
N TYR A 51 16.15 7.04 -1.24
CA TYR A 51 16.21 7.61 0.10
C TYR A 51 17.34 6.95 0.93
N ILE A 52 17.44 5.62 0.87
CA ILE A 52 18.51 4.87 1.55
C ILE A 52 19.87 5.21 0.96
N GLY A 53 19.96 5.33 -0.37
CA GLY A 53 21.16 5.77 -1.07
C GLY A 53 21.60 7.17 -0.65
N LEU A 54 20.67 8.12 -0.53
CA LEU A 54 20.96 9.48 -0.08
C LEU A 54 21.47 9.50 1.37
N ILE A 55 20.82 8.77 2.28
CA ILE A 55 21.25 8.67 3.69
C ILE A 55 22.67 8.08 3.76
N THR A 56 22.90 6.97 3.04
CA THR A 56 24.22 6.31 2.98
C THR A 56 25.29 7.24 2.41
N LEU A 57 24.98 7.98 1.35
CA LEU A 57 25.89 8.95 0.74
C LEU A 57 26.30 10.05 1.73
N LEU A 58 25.32 10.64 2.44
CA LEU A 58 25.59 11.69 3.42
C LEU A 58 26.49 11.17 4.55
N TYR A 59 26.17 10.04 5.17
CA TYR A 59 27.01 9.47 6.22
C TYR A 59 28.41 9.09 5.72
N THR A 60 28.53 8.59 4.49
CA THR A 60 29.82 8.27 3.87
C THR A 60 30.65 9.54 3.66
N LEU A 61 30.05 10.64 3.19
CA LEU A 61 30.71 11.94 3.04
C LEU A 61 31.17 12.50 4.40
N LEU A 62 30.34 12.41 5.43
CA LEU A 62 30.69 12.85 6.79
C LEU A 62 31.84 11.99 7.39
N ALA A 63 31.83 10.68 7.17
CA ALA A 63 32.90 9.80 7.65
C ALA A 63 34.21 10.04 6.90
N THR A 64 34.15 10.21 5.57
CA THR A 64 35.34 10.40 4.72
C THR A 64 35.93 11.80 4.82
N SER A 65 35.17 12.83 5.21
CA SER A 65 35.69 14.20 5.40
C SER A 65 36.82 14.26 6.44
N HIS A 66 36.74 13.43 7.49
CA HIS A 66 37.78 13.29 8.52
C HIS A 66 39.07 12.68 7.97
N LEU A 67 38.98 11.87 6.91
CA LEU A 67 40.13 11.25 6.26
C LEU A 67 40.87 12.22 5.32
N ILE A 68 40.25 13.32 4.90
CA ILE A 68 40.88 14.33 4.03
C ILE A 68 42.12 14.91 4.72
N ILE A 69 42.08 15.12 6.03
CA ILE A 69 43.22 15.70 6.76
C ILE A 69 44.45 14.77 6.70
N LEU A 70 44.24 13.44 6.64
CA LEU A 70 45.34 12.48 6.48
C LEU A 70 46.06 12.63 5.14
N THR A 71 45.37 13.05 4.09
CA THR A 71 46.00 13.28 2.77
C THR A 71 47.05 14.38 2.81
N ALA A 72 46.82 15.42 3.62
CA ALA A 72 47.76 16.53 3.80
C ALA A 72 48.97 16.15 4.67
N LEU A 73 48.81 15.22 5.62
CA LEU A 73 49.88 14.79 6.53
C LEU A 73 50.79 13.70 5.93
N LEU A 74 50.31 12.92 4.97
CA LEU A 74 51.04 11.79 4.38
C LEU A 74 52.02 12.25 3.28
N ARG A 75 53.33 12.14 3.56
CA ARG A 75 54.41 12.42 2.58
C ARG A 75 54.32 11.57 1.29
N ARG A 76 53.58 10.46 1.29
CA ARG A 76 53.43 9.53 0.16
C ARG A 76 51.96 9.14 -0.05
N SER A 77 51.11 10.11 -0.34
CA SER A 77 49.65 9.95 -0.51
C SER A 77 49.23 8.93 -1.58
N ARG A 78 50.10 8.58 -2.54
CA ARG A 78 49.82 7.54 -3.56
C ARG A 78 49.33 6.21 -3.00
N TRP A 79 49.89 5.75 -1.87
CA TRP A 79 49.46 4.48 -1.25
C TRP A 79 48.08 4.58 -0.60
N TYR A 80 47.73 5.76 -0.10
CA TYR A 80 46.42 6.03 0.47
C TYR A 80 45.34 6.05 -0.61
N TYR A 81 45.57 6.76 -1.72
CA TYR A 81 44.64 6.74 -2.87
C TYR A 81 44.52 5.36 -3.49
N LEU A 82 45.62 4.61 -3.56
CA LEU A 82 45.58 3.23 -4.03
C LEU A 82 44.76 2.33 -3.10
N ALA A 83 44.90 2.46 -1.78
CA ALA A 83 44.07 1.73 -0.83
C ALA A 83 42.58 2.07 -0.96
N LEU A 84 42.23 3.35 -1.04
CA LEU A 84 40.84 3.78 -1.27
C LEU A 84 40.28 3.27 -2.60
N SER A 85 41.06 3.36 -3.67
CA SER A 85 40.66 2.90 -4.99
C SER A 85 40.45 1.38 -5.02
N THR A 86 41.36 0.62 -4.40
CA THR A 86 41.19 -0.83 -4.24
C THR A 86 39.92 -1.15 -3.45
N THR A 87 39.67 -0.46 -2.33
CA THR A 87 38.43 -0.65 -1.55
C THR A 87 37.19 -0.35 -2.39
N PHE A 88 37.19 0.75 -3.13
CA PHE A 88 36.09 1.09 -4.05
C PHE A 88 35.87 0.01 -5.10
N VAL A 89 36.93 -0.46 -5.77
CA VAL A 89 36.83 -1.51 -6.79
C VAL A 89 36.30 -2.81 -6.19
N VAL A 90 36.76 -3.21 -5.00
CA VAL A 90 36.24 -4.40 -4.30
C VAL A 90 34.74 -4.28 -4.03
N PHE A 91 34.29 -3.17 -3.44
CA PHE A 91 32.86 -2.98 -3.18
C PHE A 91 32.04 -2.83 -4.46
N PHE A 92 32.59 -2.20 -5.49
CA PHE A 92 31.95 -2.08 -6.79
C PHE A 92 31.76 -3.44 -7.46
N VAL A 93 32.75 -4.32 -7.41
CA VAL A 93 32.61 -5.71 -7.86
C VAL A 93 31.57 -6.44 -7.03
N LEU A 94 31.57 -6.27 -5.70
CA LEU A 94 30.58 -6.88 -4.82
C LEU A 94 29.13 -6.48 -5.15
N LEU A 95 28.88 -5.24 -5.62
CA LEU A 95 27.55 -4.80 -6.05
C LEU A 95 26.96 -5.64 -7.20
N PHE A 96 27.81 -6.23 -8.05
CA PHE A 96 27.39 -7.12 -9.14
C PHE A 96 27.35 -8.59 -8.73
N THR A 97 27.65 -8.90 -7.46
CA THR A 97 27.60 -10.26 -6.93
C THR A 97 26.40 -10.43 -6.00
N PRO A 98 25.87 -11.65 -5.86
CA PRO A 98 24.83 -11.93 -4.87
C PRO A 98 25.34 -11.89 -3.42
N ILE A 99 26.64 -11.64 -3.19
CA ILE A 99 27.27 -11.66 -1.87
C ILE A 99 26.75 -10.48 -1.05
N GLY A 100 26.08 -10.76 0.05
CA GLY A 100 25.49 -9.75 0.93
C GLY A 100 24.14 -9.21 0.47
N PHE A 101 23.55 -9.76 -0.61
CA PHE A 101 22.20 -9.41 -1.00
C PHE A 101 21.18 -10.05 -0.04
N PRO A 102 20.36 -9.27 0.69
CA PRO A 102 19.46 -9.81 1.71
C PRO A 102 18.33 -10.67 1.13
N TYR A 103 18.02 -10.53 -0.16
CA TYR A 103 17.03 -11.36 -0.85
C TYR A 103 17.70 -12.45 -1.69
N SER A 104 18.77 -13.06 -1.18
CA SER A 104 19.42 -14.19 -1.84
C SER A 104 18.44 -15.35 -1.95
N GLY A 105 18.34 -15.95 -3.15
CA GLY A 105 17.60 -17.19 -3.39
C GLY A 105 18.29 -18.43 -2.83
N ASP A 106 19.05 -18.30 -1.74
CA ASP A 106 19.71 -19.43 -1.08
C ASP A 106 18.63 -20.36 -0.52
N THR A 107 18.63 -21.60 -1.02
CA THR A 107 17.67 -22.63 -0.62
C THR A 107 17.90 -23.09 0.82
N ASN A 108 19.13 -22.93 1.35
CA ASN A 108 19.48 -23.36 2.70
C ASN A 108 19.06 -22.33 3.78
N GLY A 109 18.76 -21.09 3.38
CA GLY A 109 18.37 -20.00 4.28
C GLY A 109 17.47 -18.96 3.58
N PRO A 110 16.26 -19.34 3.14
CA PRO A 110 15.40 -18.44 2.38
C PRO A 110 14.94 -17.27 3.25
N THR A 111 15.10 -16.05 2.74
CA THR A 111 14.56 -14.86 3.39
C THR A 111 13.08 -14.67 2.99
N PRO A 112 12.14 -14.60 3.95
CA PRO A 112 10.73 -14.54 3.62
C PRO A 112 10.35 -13.21 2.96
N GLN A 113 9.66 -13.30 1.82
CA GLN A 113 9.04 -12.16 1.14
C GLN A 113 7.53 -12.14 1.44
N ARG A 114 7.00 -10.97 1.81
CA ARG A 114 5.57 -10.83 2.15
C ARG A 114 4.78 -10.31 0.95
N HIS A 115 3.81 -11.12 0.50
CA HIS A 115 2.85 -10.75 -0.55
C HIS A 115 1.45 -10.61 0.03
N TRP A 116 0.69 -9.66 -0.51
CA TRP A 116 -0.71 -9.46 -0.15
C TRP A 116 -1.58 -10.00 -1.29
N ILE A 117 -2.25 -11.12 -1.00
CA ILE A 117 -3.00 -11.88 -1.98
C ILE A 117 -4.44 -11.98 -1.50
N ALA A 118 -5.39 -11.62 -2.35
CA ALA A 118 -6.82 -11.76 -2.07
C ALA A 118 -7.50 -12.57 -3.17
N HIS A 119 -7.96 -13.77 -2.84
CA HIS A 119 -8.79 -14.58 -3.71
C HIS A 119 -10.23 -14.06 -3.65
N THR A 120 -10.70 -13.52 -4.76
CA THR A 120 -11.86 -12.61 -4.79
C THR A 120 -12.90 -13.11 -5.77
N HIS A 121 -14.16 -13.07 -5.36
CA HIS A 121 -15.34 -13.20 -6.22
C HIS A 121 -16.07 -11.86 -6.26
N ARG A 122 -16.41 -11.37 -7.45
CA ARG A 122 -17.05 -10.07 -7.66
C ARG A 122 -18.34 -10.24 -8.44
N GLN A 123 -19.41 -9.68 -7.90
CA GLN A 123 -20.73 -9.63 -8.52
C GLN A 123 -21.14 -8.17 -8.70
N PHE A 124 -21.52 -7.81 -9.92
CA PHE A 124 -21.89 -6.45 -10.28
C PHE A 124 -23.38 -6.42 -10.61
N PHE A 125 -24.10 -5.50 -9.98
CA PHE A 125 -25.53 -5.33 -10.14
C PHE A 125 -25.84 -3.96 -10.75
N ASP A 126 -26.89 -3.89 -11.56
CA ASP A 126 -27.41 -2.62 -12.08
C ASP A 126 -28.42 -1.97 -11.13
N GLU A 127 -28.99 -0.83 -11.55
CA GLU A 127 -30.01 -0.11 -10.77
C GLU A 127 -31.34 -0.89 -10.63
N THR A 128 -31.56 -1.89 -11.48
CA THR A 128 -32.72 -2.79 -11.44
C THR A 128 -32.45 -4.08 -10.66
N ALA A 129 -31.30 -4.17 -9.98
CA ALA A 129 -30.82 -5.33 -9.24
C ALA A 129 -30.54 -6.58 -10.13
N ASN A 130 -30.34 -6.40 -11.43
CA ASN A 130 -29.91 -7.48 -12.32
C ASN A 130 -28.39 -7.64 -12.30
N LEU A 131 -27.94 -8.90 -12.32
CA LEU A 131 -26.53 -9.25 -12.38
C LEU A 131 -25.96 -8.96 -13.78
N THR A 132 -25.06 -7.99 -13.88
CA THR A 132 -24.44 -7.58 -15.16
C THR A 132 -23.12 -8.28 -15.42
N ARG A 133 -22.31 -8.47 -14.38
CA ARG A 133 -20.99 -9.12 -14.47
C ARG A 133 -20.77 -9.97 -13.24
N ASN A 134 -20.20 -11.15 -13.46
CA ASN A 134 -19.74 -12.04 -12.41
C ASN A 134 -18.35 -12.55 -12.78
N ASN A 135 -17.36 -12.27 -11.95
CA ASN A 135 -16.00 -12.75 -12.18
C ASN A 135 -15.31 -13.16 -10.87
N SER A 136 -14.27 -13.97 -11.01
CA SER A 136 -13.40 -14.35 -9.91
C SER A 136 -11.95 -14.31 -10.33
N GLY A 137 -11.08 -14.13 -9.33
CA GLY A 137 -9.66 -13.96 -9.57
C GLY A 137 -8.88 -13.70 -8.30
N ILE A 138 -7.57 -13.61 -8.48
CA ILE A 138 -6.62 -13.36 -7.42
C ILE A 138 -6.08 -11.94 -7.63
N LEU A 139 -6.32 -11.08 -6.64
CA LEU A 139 -5.70 -9.78 -6.56
C LEU A 139 -4.36 -9.92 -5.85
N LEU A 140 -3.27 -9.64 -6.57
CA LEU A 140 -1.94 -9.48 -5.99
C LEU A 140 -1.68 -7.98 -5.76
N LEU A 141 -1.78 -7.56 -4.51
CA LEU A 141 -1.49 -6.19 -4.10
C LEU A 141 0.03 -5.98 -4.07
N ASN A 142 0.53 -5.23 -5.05
CA ASN A 142 1.95 -4.95 -5.19
C ASN A 142 2.39 -3.88 -4.17
N MET A 143 2.82 -4.36 -3.00
CA MET A 143 3.29 -3.54 -1.88
C MET A 143 4.73 -3.10 -2.02
N ASP A 144 5.51 -3.81 -2.84
CA ASP A 144 6.90 -3.51 -3.14
C ASP A 144 7.04 -3.05 -4.60
N ARG A 145 8.02 -2.17 -4.87
CA ARG A 145 8.27 -1.64 -6.22
C ARG A 145 8.74 -2.71 -7.20
N ASN A 146 9.46 -3.71 -6.73
CA ASN A 146 9.91 -4.83 -7.54
C ASN A 146 8.82 -5.90 -7.72
N SER A 147 7.69 -5.80 -7.01
CA SER A 147 6.53 -6.66 -7.25
C SER A 147 5.78 -6.15 -8.50
N PRO A 148 5.38 -7.04 -9.44
CA PRO A 148 5.37 -8.49 -9.35
C PRO A 148 6.61 -9.18 -9.95
N ASN A 149 7.62 -8.45 -10.41
CA ASN A 149 8.77 -9.02 -11.14
C ASN A 149 9.48 -10.13 -10.37
N ALA A 150 9.62 -10.01 -9.05
CA ALA A 150 10.20 -11.05 -8.20
C ALA A 150 9.48 -12.40 -8.29
N VAL A 151 8.17 -12.40 -8.58
CA VAL A 151 7.33 -13.61 -8.59
C VAL A 151 6.93 -14.04 -10.00
N LYS A 152 7.08 -13.18 -11.01
CA LYS A 152 6.75 -13.47 -12.43
C LYS A 152 7.40 -14.74 -12.97
N ALA A 153 8.58 -15.10 -12.49
CA ALA A 153 9.27 -16.32 -12.89
C ALA A 153 8.56 -17.60 -12.42
N TYR A 154 7.88 -17.52 -11.26
CA TYR A 154 7.23 -18.66 -10.60
C TYR A 154 5.73 -18.76 -10.90
N VAL A 155 5.08 -17.64 -11.24
CA VAL A 155 3.64 -17.57 -11.53
C VAL A 155 3.44 -17.10 -12.96
N PRO A 156 3.26 -18.02 -13.93
CA PRO A 156 3.12 -17.69 -15.35
C PRO A 156 1.98 -16.70 -15.63
N GLN A 157 0.90 -16.77 -14.84
CA GLN A 157 -0.27 -15.90 -14.98
C GLN A 157 0.04 -14.41 -14.68
N LEU A 158 1.19 -14.10 -14.05
CA LEU A 158 1.66 -12.72 -13.85
C LEU A 158 2.39 -12.13 -15.05
N LYS A 159 2.61 -12.90 -16.13
CA LYS A 159 3.26 -12.39 -17.35
C LYS A 159 2.33 -11.48 -18.14
N GLU A 160 1.03 -11.79 -18.15
CA GLU A 160 -0.02 -11.01 -18.83
C GLU A 160 -1.18 -10.72 -17.85
N PRO A 161 -0.95 -9.87 -16.83
CA PRO A 161 -2.01 -9.51 -15.90
C PRO A 161 -3.06 -8.64 -16.61
N LEU A 162 -4.34 -8.85 -16.28
CA LEU A 162 -5.39 -7.95 -16.75
C LEU A 162 -5.25 -6.57 -16.09
N SER A 163 -5.48 -5.54 -16.90
CA SER A 163 -5.54 -4.17 -16.38
C SER A 163 -6.77 -4.01 -15.48
N ILE A 164 -6.58 -3.34 -14.34
CA ILE A 164 -7.63 -2.95 -13.40
C ILE A 164 -8.08 -1.50 -13.68
N GLU A 165 -7.45 -0.81 -14.63
CA GLU A 165 -7.66 0.62 -14.87
C GLU A 165 -9.09 0.97 -15.29
N ASP A 166 -9.73 0.13 -16.12
CA ASP A 166 -11.13 0.32 -16.52
C ASP A 166 -12.07 0.20 -15.31
N ASP A 167 -11.87 -0.82 -14.48
CA ASP A 167 -12.62 -1.01 -13.24
C ASP A 167 -12.39 0.18 -12.28
N CYS A 168 -11.17 0.73 -12.22
CA CYS A 168 -10.84 1.92 -11.44
C CYS A 168 -11.51 3.19 -11.95
N ASN A 169 -11.81 3.29 -13.24
CA ASN A 169 -12.52 4.43 -13.80
C ASN A 169 -14.03 4.32 -13.56
N GLN A 170 -14.58 3.11 -13.56
CA GLN A 170 -16.02 2.91 -13.45
C GLN A 170 -16.49 2.81 -11.98
N TYR A 171 -15.75 2.10 -11.14
CA TYR A 171 -16.18 1.75 -9.78
C TYR A 171 -15.28 2.36 -8.71
N THR A 172 -15.88 2.80 -7.59
CA THR A 172 -15.13 3.22 -6.40
C THR A 172 -14.25 2.06 -5.92
N PHE A 173 -13.01 2.35 -5.51
CA PHE A 173 -12.02 1.34 -5.11
C PHE A 173 -11.72 0.29 -6.20
N CYS A 174 -12.00 0.60 -7.48
CA CYS A 174 -11.86 -0.31 -8.60
C CYS A 174 -12.65 -1.63 -8.46
N ALA A 175 -13.70 -1.63 -7.63
CA ALA A 175 -14.45 -2.83 -7.26
C ALA A 175 -13.56 -3.97 -6.71
N MET A 176 -12.58 -3.64 -5.88
CA MET A 176 -11.63 -4.60 -5.31
C MET A 176 -11.67 -4.58 -3.77
N PRO A 177 -11.41 -5.72 -3.10
CA PRO A 177 -11.49 -5.84 -1.64
C PRO A 177 -10.28 -5.20 -0.97
N LEU A 178 -10.29 -3.87 -0.88
CA LEU A 178 -9.20 -3.06 -0.33
C LEU A 178 -9.39 -2.81 1.18
N THR A 179 -8.92 -3.75 2.01
CA THR A 179 -9.00 -3.64 3.47
C THR A 179 -8.24 -2.46 4.11
N LEU A 180 -7.42 -1.75 3.34
CA LEU A 180 -6.71 -0.55 3.78
C LEU A 180 -6.99 0.60 2.81
N GLY A 181 -7.56 1.70 3.28
CA GLY A 181 -7.76 2.90 2.44
C GLY A 181 -6.47 3.46 1.82
N LYS A 182 -5.30 3.20 2.42
CA LYS A 182 -3.99 3.54 1.81
C LYS A 182 -3.61 2.65 0.62
N ALA A 183 -4.20 1.46 0.51
CA ALA A 183 -3.96 0.53 -0.58
C ALA A 183 -4.61 0.97 -1.90
N ILE A 184 -5.56 1.91 -1.89
CA ILE A 184 -6.15 2.49 -3.11
C ILE A 184 -5.08 3.05 -4.03
N LYS A 185 -4.14 3.83 -3.51
CA LYS A 185 -3.06 4.41 -4.33
C LYS A 185 -2.15 3.34 -4.96
N ARG A 186 -2.13 2.13 -4.38
CA ARG A 186 -1.31 1.00 -4.81
C ARG A 186 -2.03 0.08 -5.79
N ILE A 187 -3.36 0.18 -5.89
CA ILE A 187 -4.14 -0.73 -6.73
C ILE A 187 -3.82 -0.56 -8.22
N LYS A 188 -3.48 0.67 -8.64
CA LYS A 188 -3.07 0.96 -10.02
C LYS A 188 -1.85 0.15 -10.45
N TYR A 189 -0.96 -0.16 -9.51
CA TYR A 189 0.24 -0.96 -9.76
C TYR A 189 0.05 -2.45 -9.44
N SER A 190 -1.14 -2.86 -9.01
CA SER A 190 -1.44 -4.22 -8.58
C SER A 190 -1.85 -5.09 -9.76
N SER A 191 -1.75 -6.41 -9.59
CA SER A 191 -2.02 -7.36 -10.66
C SER A 191 -3.28 -8.17 -10.37
N TRP A 192 -4.15 -8.27 -11.38
CA TRP A 192 -5.34 -9.13 -11.34
C TRP A 192 -5.10 -10.37 -12.21
N ILE A 193 -5.25 -11.53 -11.59
CA ILE A 193 -5.12 -12.84 -12.23
C ILE A 193 -6.50 -13.50 -12.25
N VAL A 194 -6.95 -13.97 -13.40
CA VAL A 194 -8.18 -14.76 -13.48
C VAL A 194 -7.95 -16.12 -12.82
N ALA A 195 -8.85 -16.50 -11.92
CA ALA A 195 -8.82 -17.76 -11.20
C ALA A 195 -10.25 -18.27 -10.99
N SER A 196 -10.40 -19.52 -10.56
CA SER A 196 -11.70 -20.07 -10.16
C SER A 196 -12.28 -19.30 -8.97
N GLN A 197 -13.56 -19.48 -8.69
CA GLN A 197 -14.20 -18.85 -7.54
C GLN A 197 -13.61 -19.39 -6.21
N PRO A 198 -13.38 -18.52 -5.20
CA PRO A 198 -13.05 -18.97 -3.84
C PRO A 198 -14.17 -19.81 -3.23
N SER A 199 -13.80 -20.82 -2.45
CA SER A 199 -14.75 -21.63 -1.69
C SER A 199 -15.19 -20.87 -0.42
N PHE A 200 -16.45 -20.49 -0.35
CA PHE A 200 -17.05 -19.90 0.84
C PHE A 200 -17.77 -20.97 1.68
N PRO A 201 -17.71 -20.90 3.03
CA PRO A 201 -18.56 -21.72 3.88
C PRO A 201 -20.04 -21.49 3.55
N ALA A 202 -20.84 -22.56 3.53
CA ALA A 202 -22.25 -22.50 3.14
C ALA A 202 -23.09 -21.56 4.04
N ASN A 203 -22.65 -21.35 5.28
CA ASN A 203 -23.25 -20.47 6.27
C ASN A 203 -22.78 -19.00 6.19
N GLU A 204 -21.85 -18.66 5.29
CA GLU A 204 -21.23 -17.33 5.19
C GLU A 204 -21.46 -16.70 3.81
N THR A 205 -22.65 -16.86 3.24
CA THR A 205 -23.01 -16.20 1.98
C THR A 205 -23.40 -14.75 2.22
N LEU A 206 -22.70 -13.82 1.58
CA LEU A 206 -23.10 -12.42 1.54
C LEU A 206 -24.41 -12.26 0.75
N LYS A 207 -25.46 -11.71 1.37
CA LYS A 207 -26.65 -11.21 0.69
C LYS A 207 -26.79 -9.72 0.94
N PHE A 208 -27.07 -8.98 -0.12
CA PHE A 208 -27.28 -7.54 -0.08
C PHE A 208 -28.63 -7.24 -0.73
N GLU A 209 -29.57 -6.70 0.06
CA GLU A 209 -30.93 -6.41 -0.38
C GLU A 209 -31.28 -4.95 -0.09
N VAL A 210 -31.80 -4.26 -1.10
CA VAL A 210 -32.43 -2.94 -0.92
C VAL A 210 -33.90 -3.19 -0.61
N VAL A 211 -34.28 -3.06 0.66
CA VAL A 211 -35.63 -3.37 1.13
C VAL A 211 -36.61 -2.24 0.80
N SER A 212 -36.21 -0.97 0.99
CA SER A 212 -37.02 0.18 0.60
C SER A 212 -36.17 1.37 0.14
N LYS A 213 -36.81 2.21 -0.68
CA LYS A 213 -36.29 3.49 -1.16
C LYS A 213 -37.40 4.53 -1.01
N ASP A 214 -37.32 5.32 0.05
CA ASP A 214 -38.37 6.24 0.44
C ASP A 214 -37.94 7.70 0.19
N TYR A 215 -38.77 8.48 -0.50
CA TYR A 215 -38.58 9.92 -0.63
C TYR A 215 -39.15 10.61 0.61
N VAL A 216 -38.28 11.09 1.50
CA VAL A 216 -38.68 11.88 2.67
C VAL A 216 -39.06 13.30 2.25
N THR A 217 -38.40 13.83 1.23
CA THR A 217 -38.69 15.14 0.61
C THR A 217 -38.25 15.09 -0.85
N SER A 218 -38.61 16.08 -1.67
CA SER A 218 -38.13 16.19 -3.06
C SER A 218 -36.60 16.15 -3.20
N THR A 219 -35.89 16.52 -2.13
CA THR A 219 -34.43 16.58 -2.06
C THR A 219 -33.83 15.61 -1.05
N ARG A 220 -34.63 14.74 -0.41
CA ARG A 220 -34.17 13.83 0.64
C ARG A 220 -34.67 12.42 0.39
N LEU A 221 -33.73 11.50 0.28
CA LEU A 221 -34.00 10.10 0.01
C LEU A 221 -33.48 9.25 1.17
N LYS A 222 -34.25 8.24 1.57
CA LYS A 222 -33.89 7.28 2.60
C LYS A 222 -33.85 5.88 1.98
N TYR A 223 -32.71 5.21 2.07
CA TYR A 223 -32.61 3.78 1.74
C TYR A 223 -32.67 2.95 3.01
N PHE A 224 -33.38 1.83 2.93
CA PHE A 224 -33.32 0.76 3.91
C PHE A 224 -32.65 -0.46 3.28
N LEU A 225 -31.47 -0.83 3.77
CA LEU A 225 -30.69 -1.95 3.27
C LEU A 225 -30.68 -3.07 4.32
N ARG A 226 -30.82 -4.31 3.85
CA ARG A 226 -30.61 -5.52 4.64
C ARG A 226 -29.40 -6.26 4.10
N ILE A 227 -28.44 -6.50 4.97
CA ILE A 227 -27.18 -7.14 4.60
C ILE A 227 -26.96 -8.32 5.54
N THR A 228 -26.72 -9.50 4.97
CA THR A 228 -26.38 -10.71 5.72
C THR A 228 -25.04 -11.21 5.23
N GLY A 229 -24.15 -11.66 6.11
CA GLY A 229 -22.80 -12.03 5.71
C GLY A 229 -21.90 -12.41 6.89
N PRO A 230 -20.59 -12.55 6.63
CA PRO A 230 -19.61 -12.96 7.63
C PRO A 230 -19.37 -11.90 8.71
N ASP A 231 -18.67 -12.29 9.78
CA ASP A 231 -18.36 -11.45 10.95
C ASP A 231 -17.63 -10.13 10.61
N ARG A 232 -17.02 -10.03 9.43
CA ARG A 232 -16.35 -8.81 8.96
C ARG A 232 -16.94 -8.37 7.62
N LEU A 233 -17.56 -7.20 7.64
CA LEU A 233 -18.12 -6.54 6.46
C LEU A 233 -17.50 -5.15 6.31
N GLU A 234 -17.18 -4.79 5.08
CA GLU A 234 -16.65 -3.47 4.74
C GLU A 234 -17.52 -2.86 3.64
N PHE A 235 -18.05 -1.67 3.90
CA PHE A 235 -18.97 -0.97 3.02
C PHE A 235 -18.33 0.30 2.51
N TYR A 236 -18.45 0.53 1.20
CA TYR A 236 -18.02 1.75 0.55
C TYR A 236 -19.22 2.42 -0.09
N PHE A 237 -19.45 3.68 0.25
CA PHE A 237 -20.54 4.47 -0.32
C PHE A 237 -19.96 5.64 -1.08
N THR A 238 -20.44 5.84 -2.30
CA THR A 238 -20.14 7.03 -3.09
C THR A 238 -21.45 7.53 -3.66
N PRO A 239 -22.03 8.59 -3.10
CA PRO A 239 -23.24 9.20 -3.65
C PRO A 239 -23.05 9.57 -5.13
N LYS A 240 -24.16 9.70 -5.87
CA LYS A 240 -24.13 10.26 -7.23
C LYS A 240 -23.66 11.71 -7.19
N THR A 241 -23.27 12.24 -8.35
CA THR A 241 -22.82 13.64 -8.48
C THR A 241 -23.85 14.60 -7.86
N ASN A 242 -23.36 15.56 -7.08
CA ASN A 242 -24.16 16.54 -6.34
C ASN A 242 -25.06 15.98 -5.21
N ALA A 243 -24.96 14.70 -4.88
CA ALA A 243 -25.63 14.12 -3.73
C ALA A 243 -24.68 14.00 -2.53
N THR A 244 -25.21 14.19 -1.31
CA THR A 244 -24.43 14.07 -0.07
C THR A 244 -25.08 13.09 0.89
N LEU A 245 -24.26 12.34 1.61
CA LEU A 245 -24.74 11.46 2.68
C LEU A 245 -24.98 12.32 3.93
N LEU A 246 -26.18 12.21 4.50
CA LEU A 246 -26.61 12.96 5.69
C LEU A 246 -26.42 12.15 6.97
N SER A 247 -26.85 10.89 6.97
CA SER A 247 -26.80 10.03 8.15
C SER A 247 -26.78 8.55 7.80
N VAL A 248 -26.17 7.77 8.70
CA VAL A 248 -26.13 6.30 8.68
C VAL A 248 -26.62 5.81 10.04
N SER A 249 -27.37 4.71 10.12
CA SER A 249 -27.88 4.19 11.40
C SER A 249 -26.85 3.58 12.33
N LEU A 250 -25.64 3.30 11.85
CA LEU A 250 -24.57 2.64 12.60
C LEU A 250 -23.72 3.61 13.43
N ILE A 251 -23.65 4.87 13.02
CA ILE A 251 -22.80 5.89 13.66
C ILE A 251 -23.49 7.26 13.59
N ASP A 252 -23.38 8.05 14.66
CA ASP A 252 -24.07 9.34 14.78
C ASP A 252 -23.61 10.37 13.74
N ALA A 253 -22.35 10.32 13.32
CA ALA A 253 -21.78 11.17 12.29
C ALA A 253 -20.84 10.39 11.39
N VAL A 254 -21.02 10.52 10.06
CA VAL A 254 -20.18 9.87 9.06
C VAL A 254 -19.40 10.96 8.33
N GLU A 255 -18.10 11.04 8.60
CA GLU A 255 -17.23 11.94 7.86
C GLU A 255 -16.80 11.31 6.52
N PRO A 256 -16.73 12.11 5.44
CA PRO A 256 -16.16 11.62 4.19
C PRO A 256 -14.68 11.34 4.38
N THR A 257 -14.19 10.31 3.71
CA THR A 257 -12.75 10.02 3.71
C THR A 257 -11.99 11.09 2.93
N LYS A 258 -10.67 11.18 3.18
CA LYS A 258 -9.76 12.04 2.40
C LYS A 258 -9.63 11.60 0.92
N PHE A 259 -10.18 10.46 0.57
CA PHE A 259 -10.19 9.95 -0.80
C PHE A 259 -11.49 10.37 -1.49
N THR A 260 -11.36 10.94 -2.69
CA THR A 260 -12.49 11.28 -3.54
C THR A 260 -12.47 10.40 -4.79
N PHE A 261 -13.66 10.06 -5.29
CA PHE A 261 -13.82 9.29 -6.53
C PHE A 261 -14.54 10.15 -7.56
N LYS A 262 -13.81 10.60 -8.60
CA LYS A 262 -14.33 11.56 -9.61
C LYS A 262 -14.96 12.79 -8.93
N ASP A 263 -14.24 13.40 -8.00
CA ASP A 263 -14.66 14.55 -7.18
C ASP A 263 -15.89 14.32 -6.27
N ARG A 264 -16.29 13.06 -6.09
CA ARG A 264 -17.36 12.68 -5.16
C ARG A 264 -16.78 12.17 -3.85
N SER A 265 -17.45 12.54 -2.76
CA SER A 265 -17.12 12.07 -1.41
C SER A 265 -17.30 10.56 -1.29
N VAL A 266 -16.31 9.90 -0.71
CA VAL A 266 -16.34 8.46 -0.44
C VAL A 266 -16.43 8.23 1.05
N TYR A 267 -17.40 7.42 1.47
CA TYR A 267 -17.64 7.04 2.85
C TYR A 267 -17.31 5.57 3.03
N VAL A 268 -16.69 5.21 4.15
CA VAL A 268 -16.32 3.83 4.46
C VAL A 268 -16.85 3.46 5.82
N VAL A 269 -17.54 2.32 5.90
CA VAL A 269 -18.04 1.77 7.15
C VAL A 269 -17.50 0.36 7.30
N LEU A 270 -16.77 0.13 8.39
CA LEU A 270 -16.24 -1.18 8.76
C LEU A 270 -17.12 -1.75 9.88
N TYR A 271 -17.79 -2.87 9.60
CA TYR A 271 -18.58 -3.61 10.56
C TYR A 271 -17.83 -4.89 10.94
N GLN A 272 -17.60 -5.09 12.23
CA GLN A 272 -16.89 -6.25 12.77
C GLN A 272 -17.62 -6.78 14.00
N LEU A 273 -17.98 -8.05 13.97
CA LEU A 273 -18.53 -8.77 15.10
C LEU A 273 -17.41 -9.57 15.78
N GLY A 274 -17.22 -9.34 17.09
CA GLY A 274 -16.31 -10.14 17.89
C GLY A 274 -17.03 -11.35 18.47
N LYS A 275 -16.52 -12.56 18.26
CA LYS A 275 -17.04 -13.77 18.90
C LYS A 275 -16.68 -13.78 20.39
N GLY A 276 -17.52 -13.15 21.21
CA GLY A 276 -17.45 -13.20 22.67
C GLY A 276 -18.04 -14.49 23.25
N ASP A 277 -17.63 -14.85 24.47
CA ASP A 277 -18.00 -16.05 25.21
C ASP A 277 -19.53 -16.30 25.25
N ALA A 278 -19.92 -17.57 25.18
CA ALA A 278 -21.25 -18.10 24.87
C ALA A 278 -22.31 -17.90 25.98
N ARG A 279 -22.38 -16.70 26.57
CA ARG A 279 -23.47 -16.23 27.44
C ARG A 279 -24.22 -15.02 26.90
N ALA A 280 -23.73 -14.40 25.84
CA ALA A 280 -24.57 -13.56 24.99
C ALA A 280 -25.39 -14.49 24.09
N LYS A 281 -26.71 -14.35 24.17
CA LYS A 281 -27.73 -15.09 23.39
C LYS A 281 -27.27 -15.44 21.98
N ASN A 282 -27.73 -16.58 21.47
CA ASN A 282 -27.75 -16.99 20.06
C ASN A 282 -27.75 -15.81 19.05
N ILE A 283 -26.57 -15.28 18.74
CA ILE A 283 -26.34 -14.26 17.71
C ILE A 283 -25.56 -15.00 16.63
N GLY A 284 -26.28 -15.82 15.87
CA GLY A 284 -25.81 -16.33 14.59
C GLY A 284 -26.22 -15.35 13.51
N ALA A 285 -25.30 -15.00 12.61
CA ALA A 285 -25.54 -14.24 11.38
C ALA A 285 -26.67 -13.20 11.49
N GLU A 286 -26.46 -12.14 12.29
CA GLU A 286 -27.46 -11.09 12.45
C GLU A 286 -27.58 -10.24 11.18
N ASP A 287 -28.81 -10.08 10.69
CA ASP A 287 -29.16 -9.19 9.59
C ASP A 287 -28.79 -7.74 9.95
N LEU A 288 -27.78 -7.19 9.28
CA LEU A 288 -27.42 -5.79 9.41
C LEU A 288 -28.45 -4.93 8.67
N SER A 289 -29.19 -4.12 9.42
CA SER A 289 -30.14 -3.16 8.88
C SER A 289 -29.52 -1.75 8.83
N LEU A 290 -29.29 -1.24 7.62
CA LEU A 290 -28.66 0.06 7.39
C LEU A 290 -29.68 1.08 6.86
N PHE A 291 -29.77 2.23 7.51
CA PHE A 291 -30.49 3.39 6.97
C PHE A 291 -29.49 4.39 6.39
N LEU A 292 -29.74 4.85 5.15
CA LEU A 292 -28.93 5.89 4.51
C LEU A 292 -29.81 7.08 4.15
N GLY A 293 -29.55 8.24 4.76
CA GLY A 293 -30.15 9.51 4.35
C GLY A 293 -29.28 10.20 3.31
N ILE A 294 -29.82 10.51 2.13
CA ILE A 294 -29.10 11.19 1.05
C ILE A 294 -29.82 12.48 0.69
N HIS A 295 -29.07 13.57 0.59
CA HIS A 295 -29.56 14.82 0.01
C HIS A 295 -29.31 14.84 -1.50
N LEU A 296 -30.33 15.16 -2.27
CA LEU A 296 -30.27 15.41 -3.71
C LEU A 296 -30.26 16.92 -3.97
N PRO A 297 -29.56 17.38 -5.00
CA PRO A 297 -29.60 18.79 -5.38
C PRO A 297 -31.02 19.15 -5.81
N THR A 298 -31.49 20.34 -5.46
CA THR A 298 -32.75 20.89 -5.99
C THR A 298 -32.61 21.03 -7.50
N LYS A 299 -33.30 20.19 -8.27
CA LYS A 299 -33.43 20.36 -9.72
C LYS A 299 -34.13 21.70 -9.95
N ILE A 300 -33.45 22.67 -10.57
CA ILE A 300 -34.13 23.85 -11.15
C ILE A 300 -35.15 23.27 -12.14
N GLN A 301 -36.43 23.54 -11.91
CA GLN A 301 -37.51 23.17 -12.82
C GLN A 301 -37.22 23.77 -14.20
N GLY A 302 -36.76 22.92 -15.11
CA GLY A 302 -36.48 23.29 -16.50
C GLY A 302 -36.27 22.02 -17.31
N THR A 303 -37.26 21.72 -18.15
CA THR A 303 -37.26 20.76 -19.27
C THR A 303 -37.21 19.26 -18.94
N ARG A 304 -38.39 18.66 -19.14
CA ARG A 304 -38.70 17.24 -19.26
C ARG A 304 -38.57 16.89 -20.75
N GLU A 305 -37.36 16.68 -21.24
CA GLU A 305 -37.09 16.08 -22.57
C GLU A 305 -35.58 15.89 -22.80
N GLU A 306 -34.94 15.01 -22.04
CA GLU A 306 -33.66 14.43 -22.45
C GLU A 306 -33.49 13.04 -21.83
N SER A 307 -34.56 12.24 -21.93
CA SER A 307 -34.59 10.83 -21.56
C SER A 307 -34.37 9.99 -22.82
N THR A 308 -33.21 10.10 -23.49
CA THR A 308 -32.82 9.10 -24.52
C THR A 308 -31.35 9.12 -24.96
N ARG A 309 -30.44 9.90 -24.36
CA ARG A 309 -29.02 9.87 -24.73
C ARG A 309 -28.10 10.08 -23.54
N GLU A 310 -27.99 9.06 -22.71
CA GLU A 310 -26.76 8.80 -21.96
C GLU A 310 -26.68 7.29 -21.71
N SER A 311 -26.57 6.57 -22.83
CA SER A 311 -26.08 5.20 -22.86
C SER A 311 -24.55 5.24 -22.77
N VAL A 312 -24.00 4.33 -21.96
CA VAL A 312 -22.59 3.89 -21.93
C VAL A 312 -21.62 4.77 -21.14
N ALA A 313 -21.38 4.40 -19.87
CA ALA A 313 -20.05 4.24 -19.21
C ALA A 313 -20.19 4.06 -17.69
#